data_AF-A0A822DJ51-F1
#
_entry.id   AF-A0A822DJ51-F1
#
_cell.length_a   1.000
_cell.length_b   1.000
_cell.length_c   1.000
_cell.angle_alpha   90.00
_cell.angle_beta   90.00
_cell.angle_gamma   90.00
#
_symmetry.space_group_name_H-M   'P 1'
#
loop_
_entity.id
_entity.type
_entity.pdbx_description
1 polymer ?
#
loop_
_entity_poly.entity_id
_entity_poly.type
_entity_poly.pdbx_seq_one_letter_code
_entity_poly.pdbx_strand_id
1 'polypeptide(L)'
;MWYNRQWFLDNHIKNVVELDWWEEYYFSKKEVNIAFCPAQHCSRRTAFDLNKSLWGSHAVWDITHKFYFIGDTGYTHNISIFRQIGKKYGPFDLSAIPIGIYEPQWIMQAQDVSPDEAVQIHIDVQSKTSIGTHWGTWAFANEYFMEPLKK
;
A
#
# COMPACT_ATOMS: atom_id res chain seq x y z
N MET A 1 20.16 -4.20 -4.17
CA MET A 1 19.21 -5.31 -4.34
C MET A 1 18.56 -5.56 -2.98
N TRP A 2 17.25 -5.68 -2.92
CA TRP A 2 16.49 -5.73 -1.66
C TRP A 2 16.61 -7.11 -0.98
N TYR A 3 16.37 -7.17 0.34
CA TYR A 3 16.57 -8.40 1.10
C TYR A 3 15.42 -9.43 0.97
N ASN A 4 14.26 -9.02 0.42
CA ASN A 4 13.05 -9.84 0.46
C ASN A 4 13.18 -11.11 -0.39
N ARG A 5 13.81 -11.06 -1.57
CA ARG A 5 13.95 -12.25 -2.41
C ARG A 5 14.71 -13.37 -1.70
N GLN A 6 15.84 -13.05 -1.09
CA GLN A 6 16.65 -14.05 -0.37
C GLN A 6 15.86 -14.63 0.81
N TRP A 7 15.17 -13.77 1.57
CA TRP A 7 14.34 -14.22 2.69
C TRP A 7 13.26 -15.22 2.26
N PHE A 8 12.59 -15.01 1.13
CA PHE A 8 11.61 -15.97 0.60
C PHE A 8 12.25 -17.31 0.17
N LEU A 9 13.42 -17.27 -0.46
CA LEU A 9 14.15 -18.47 -0.87
C LEU A 9 14.60 -19.31 0.33
N ASP A 10 15.08 -18.65 1.38
CA ASP A 10 15.47 -19.28 2.64
C ASP A 10 14.28 -19.99 3.32
N ASN A 11 13.06 -19.48 3.09
CA ASN A 11 11.80 -20.08 3.54
C ASN A 11 11.16 -21.04 2.50
N HIS A 12 11.97 -21.56 1.57
CA HIS A 12 11.57 -22.57 0.57
C HIS A 12 10.52 -22.10 -0.45
N ILE A 13 10.30 -20.80 -0.61
CA ILE A 13 9.43 -20.22 -1.64
C ILE A 13 10.28 -19.96 -2.89
N LYS A 14 10.10 -20.78 -3.93
CA LYS A 14 11.00 -20.82 -5.09
C LYS A 14 10.63 -19.87 -6.23
N ASN A 15 9.35 -19.52 -6.36
CA ASN A 15 8.86 -18.65 -7.43
C ASN A 15 8.69 -17.23 -6.89
N VAL A 16 9.77 -16.45 -6.93
CA VAL A 16 9.82 -15.09 -6.37
C VAL A 16 10.25 -14.12 -7.45
N VAL A 17 9.41 -13.12 -7.68
CA VAL A 17 9.71 -11.95 -8.50
C VAL A 17 9.92 -10.78 -7.55
N GLU A 18 11.08 -10.13 -7.66
CA GLU A 18 11.39 -8.92 -6.91
C GLU A 18 11.25 -7.73 -7.86
N LEU A 19 10.59 -6.68 -7.39
CA LEU A 19 10.29 -5.47 -8.16
C LEU A 19 10.78 -4.24 -7.38
N ASP A 20 11.35 -3.29 -8.09
CA ASP A 20 11.51 -1.91 -7.62
C ASP A 20 10.25 -1.09 -7.94
N TRP A 21 10.14 0.11 -7.39
CA TRP A 21 9.03 1.00 -7.68
C TRP A 21 8.92 1.29 -9.18
N TRP A 22 7.68 1.27 -9.67
CA TRP A 22 7.29 1.43 -11.07
C TRP A 22 7.68 0.28 -11.99
N GLU A 23 8.33 -0.76 -11.49
CA GLU A 23 8.52 -1.99 -12.25
C GLU A 23 7.22 -2.77 -12.33
N GLU A 24 7.02 -3.38 -13.49
CA GLU A 24 5.82 -4.09 -13.86
C GLU A 24 6.15 -5.55 -14.17
N TYR A 25 5.27 -6.44 -13.74
CA TYR A 25 5.33 -7.86 -14.00
C TYR A 25 4.04 -8.31 -14.68
N TYR A 26 4.18 -8.91 -15.86
CA TYR A 26 3.07 -9.54 -16.55
C TYR A 26 2.97 -11.02 -16.18
N PHE A 27 1.92 -11.37 -15.45
CA PHE A 27 1.62 -12.75 -15.08
C PHE A 27 0.82 -13.45 -16.18
N SER A 28 1.53 -13.91 -17.20
CA SER A 28 0.96 -14.48 -18.43
C SER A 28 -0.03 -15.63 -18.22
N LYS A 29 0.13 -16.46 -17.17
CA LYS A 29 -0.79 -17.58 -16.87
C LYS A 29 -2.21 -17.13 -16.52
N LYS A 30 -2.38 -15.88 -16.11
CA LYS A 30 -3.68 -15.29 -15.75
C LYS A 30 -4.00 -14.03 -16.55
N GLU A 31 -3.10 -13.61 -17.44
CA GLU A 31 -3.25 -12.39 -18.24
C GLU A 31 -3.44 -11.13 -17.38
N VAL A 32 -2.72 -11.08 -16.24
CA VAL A 32 -2.78 -9.98 -15.27
C VAL A 32 -1.45 -9.25 -15.24
N ASN A 33 -1.51 -7.92 -15.26
CA ASN A 33 -0.37 -7.05 -15.00
C ASN A 33 -0.35 -6.64 -13.53
N ILE A 34 0.85 -6.55 -12.97
CA ILE A 34 1.10 -6.13 -11.60
C ILE A 34 2.20 -5.08 -11.65
N ALA A 35 1.94 -3.88 -11.13
CA ALA A 35 2.96 -2.85 -10.93
C ALA A 35 3.22 -2.69 -9.44
N PHE A 36 4.49 -2.75 -9.05
CA PHE A 36 4.89 -2.37 -7.70
C PHE A 36 5.04 -0.86 -7.64
N CYS A 37 4.19 -0.20 -6.87
CA CYS A 37 4.08 1.25 -6.81
C CYS A 37 4.69 1.77 -5.49
N PRO A 38 5.18 3.01 -5.46
CA PRO A 38 5.68 3.61 -4.24
C PRO A 38 4.57 3.83 -3.18
N ALA A 39 4.99 3.91 -1.93
CA ALA A 39 4.20 4.29 -0.76
C ALA A 39 5.09 5.03 0.24
N GLN A 40 4.51 5.74 1.21
CA GLN A 40 5.25 6.45 2.25
C GLN A 40 5.26 5.63 3.55
N HIS A 41 6.23 4.72 3.69
CA HIS A 41 6.32 3.85 4.87
C HIS A 41 7.77 3.44 5.14
N CYS A 42 7.99 2.46 6.02
CA CYS A 42 9.30 1.88 6.30
C CYS A 42 9.24 0.34 6.34
N SER A 43 10.38 -0.33 6.53
CA SER A 43 10.39 -1.77 6.79
C SER A 43 11.41 -2.14 7.88
N ARG A 44 11.06 -3.11 8.73
CA ARG A 44 11.94 -3.63 9.77
C ARG A 44 11.46 -5.00 10.27
N ARG A 45 12.38 -5.96 10.45
CA ARG A 45 12.10 -7.27 11.08
C ARG A 45 13.01 -7.58 12.25
N THR A 46 14.18 -6.96 12.32
CA THR A 46 15.18 -7.15 13.38
C THR A 46 15.71 -5.80 13.89
N ALA A 47 16.59 -5.84 14.89
CA ALA A 47 17.16 -4.62 15.43
C ALA A 47 18.01 -3.84 14.41
N PHE A 48 18.53 -4.49 13.36
CA PHE A 48 19.58 -3.95 12.48
C PHE A 48 19.23 -3.97 10.97
N ASP A 49 17.96 -4.08 10.61
CA ASP A 49 17.50 -4.19 9.23
C ASP A 49 16.50 -3.14 8.78
N LEU A 50 16.46 -2.00 9.47
CA LEU A 50 15.66 -0.85 9.06
C LEU A 50 15.90 -0.52 7.59
N ASN A 51 14.81 -0.52 6.80
CA ASN A 51 14.76 -0.19 5.38
C ASN A 51 15.67 -1.05 4.49
N LYS A 52 16.01 -2.29 4.89
CA LYS A 52 16.72 -3.25 4.03
C LYS A 52 15.80 -3.99 3.05
N SER A 53 14.49 -3.86 3.20
CA SER A 53 13.47 -4.31 2.25
C SER A 53 12.64 -3.14 1.75
N LEU A 54 12.28 -3.15 0.47
CA LEU A 54 11.41 -2.12 -0.08
C LEU A 54 9.96 -2.30 0.40
N TRP A 55 9.30 -1.19 0.70
CA TRP A 55 7.86 -1.09 0.97
C TRP A 55 7.15 -0.50 -0.25
N GLY A 56 5.84 -0.62 -0.33
CA GLY A 56 5.10 -0.10 -1.47
C GLY A 56 3.67 -0.58 -1.54
N SER A 57 3.04 -0.22 -2.64
CA SER A 57 1.67 -0.53 -3.03
C SER A 57 1.65 -1.37 -4.31
N HIS A 58 0.50 -1.92 -4.68
CA HIS A 58 0.36 -2.76 -5.87
C HIS A 58 -0.84 -2.31 -6.71
N ALA A 59 -0.58 -1.88 -7.95
CA ALA A 59 -1.60 -1.73 -8.97
C ALA A 59 -1.70 -3.04 -9.76
N VAL A 60 -2.90 -3.60 -9.86
CA VAL A 60 -3.16 -4.90 -10.49
C VAL A 60 -4.26 -4.72 -11.51
N TRP A 61 -4.05 -5.17 -12.75
CA TRP A 61 -5.09 -5.03 -13.77
C TRP A 61 -5.06 -6.15 -14.80
N ASP A 62 -6.26 -6.47 -15.28
CA ASP A 62 -6.46 -7.26 -16.50
C ASP A 62 -7.06 -6.35 -17.60
N ILE A 63 -7.64 -6.96 -18.64
CA ILE A 63 -8.26 -6.23 -19.76
C ILE A 63 -9.55 -5.49 -19.38
N THR A 64 -10.16 -5.83 -18.25
CA THR A 64 -11.52 -5.44 -17.83
C THR A 64 -11.57 -4.75 -16.47
N HIS A 65 -10.68 -5.09 -15.54
CA HIS A 65 -10.72 -4.64 -14.14
C HIS A 65 -9.37 -4.12 -13.68
N LYS A 66 -9.41 -3.10 -12.82
CA LYS A 66 -8.25 -2.51 -12.17
C LYS A 66 -8.46 -2.46 -10.65
N PHE A 67 -7.56 -3.10 -9.93
CA PHE A 67 -7.52 -3.10 -8.48
C PHE A 67 -6.25 -2.41 -7.97
N TYR A 68 -6.36 -1.70 -6.84
CA TYR A 68 -5.22 -1.09 -6.18
C TYR A 68 -5.17 -1.45 -4.70
N PHE A 69 -4.05 -2.04 -4.27
CA PHE A 69 -3.77 -2.31 -2.87
C PHE A 69 -2.68 -1.36 -2.38
N ILE A 70 -3.00 -0.48 -1.43
CA ILE A 70 -2.09 0.59 -1.02
C ILE A 70 -0.99 0.10 -0.08
N GLY A 71 -1.24 -0.96 0.70
CA GLY A 71 -0.39 -1.29 1.84
C GLY A 71 -0.45 -0.21 2.92
N ASP A 72 0.57 -0.17 3.77
CA ASP A 72 0.67 0.83 4.84
C ASP A 72 1.36 2.08 4.27
N THR A 73 0.81 3.26 4.54
CA THR A 73 1.35 4.51 4.00
C THR A 73 0.89 5.70 4.81
N GLY A 74 1.75 6.70 4.93
CA GLY A 74 1.37 8.06 5.25
C GLY A 74 0.92 8.83 3.99
N TYR A 75 0.56 10.10 4.18
CA TYR A 75 0.11 10.97 3.10
C TYR A 75 0.75 12.36 3.17
N THR A 76 1.27 12.84 2.03
CA THR A 76 1.86 14.18 1.92
C THR A 76 0.99 15.07 1.02
N HIS A 77 0.35 16.07 1.63
CA HIS A 77 -0.63 16.95 0.98
C HIS A 77 -0.04 17.82 -0.16
N ASN A 78 1.23 18.21 -0.08
CA ASN A 78 1.86 19.11 -1.05
C ASN A 78 2.24 18.42 -2.37
N ILE A 79 2.69 17.17 -2.31
CA ILE A 79 3.10 16.36 -3.46
C ILE A 79 2.62 14.93 -3.21
N SER A 80 1.39 14.66 -3.64
CA SER A 80 0.80 13.33 -3.49
C SER A 80 1.32 12.39 -4.57
N ILE A 81 2.03 11.35 -4.14
CA ILE A 81 2.46 10.24 -5.00
C ILE A 81 1.26 9.48 -5.58
N PHE A 82 0.14 9.47 -4.86
CA PHE A 82 -1.10 8.82 -5.26
C PHE A 82 -1.72 9.48 -6.49
N ARG A 83 -1.58 10.80 -6.68
CA ARG A 83 -1.98 11.45 -7.94
C ARG A 83 -1.16 10.98 -9.13
N GLN A 84 0.12 10.66 -8.94
CA GLN A 84 0.96 10.12 -10.00
C GLN A 84 0.53 8.70 -10.36
N ILE A 85 0.25 7.88 -9.33
CA ILE A 85 -0.27 6.52 -9.49
C ILE A 85 -1.64 6.53 -10.19
N GLY A 86 -2.56 7.39 -9.76
CA GLY A 86 -3.87 7.57 -10.39
C GLY A 86 -3.76 8.01 -11.85
N LYS A 87 -2.83 8.90 -12.18
CA LYS A 87 -2.57 9.30 -13.58
C LYS A 87 -1.99 8.17 -14.43
N LYS A 88 -1.10 7.34 -13.86
CA LYS A 88 -0.40 6.28 -14.60
C LYS A 88 -1.27 5.03 -14.77
N TYR A 89 -1.95 4.61 -13.70
CA TYR A 89 -2.63 3.33 -13.63
C TYR A 89 -4.15 3.44 -13.49
N GLY A 90 -4.66 4.54 -12.96
CA GLY A 90 -6.10 4.76 -12.78
C GLY A 90 -6.87 4.97 -14.09
N PRO A 91 -8.20 5.16 -14.01
CA PRO A 91 -9.01 5.00 -12.80
C PRO A 91 -9.07 3.54 -12.33
N PHE A 92 -9.16 3.31 -11.02
CA PHE A 92 -9.31 1.97 -10.45
C PHE A 92 -10.79 1.64 -10.22
N ASP A 93 -11.18 0.38 -10.40
CA ASP A 93 -12.53 -0.08 -10.08
C ASP A 93 -12.70 -0.25 -8.57
N LEU A 94 -11.68 -0.79 -7.91
CA LEU A 94 -11.66 -1.02 -6.48
C LEU A 94 -10.28 -0.69 -5.90
N SER A 95 -10.26 -0.05 -4.74
CA SER A 95 -9.03 0.14 -3.95
C SER A 95 -9.19 -0.32 -2.51
N ALA A 96 -8.17 -0.97 -1.98
CA ALA A 96 -8.07 -1.31 -0.56
C ALA A 96 -7.15 -0.28 0.11
N ILE A 97 -7.71 0.50 1.03
CA ILE A 97 -7.06 1.67 1.63
C ILE A 97 -7.05 1.52 3.16
N PRO A 98 -5.89 1.65 3.84
CA PRO A 98 -5.85 1.61 5.29
C PRO A 98 -6.62 2.78 5.91
N ILE A 99 -7.34 2.53 7.01
CA ILE A 99 -8.06 3.58 7.76
C ILE A 99 -7.77 3.55 9.27
N GLY A 100 -6.88 2.66 9.72
CA GLY A 100 -6.50 2.50 11.13
C GLY A 100 -5.04 2.87 11.38
N ILE A 101 -4.62 2.78 12.64
CA ILE A 101 -3.25 3.01 13.10
C ILE A 101 -2.77 4.46 12.90
N TYR A 102 -3.64 5.44 13.11
CA TYR A 102 -3.30 6.86 12.88
C TYR A 102 -3.10 7.68 14.16
N GLU A 103 -3.35 7.13 15.36
CA GLU A 103 -3.18 7.88 16.61
C GLU A 103 -1.99 7.44 17.48
N PRO A 104 -1.22 8.40 18.03
CA PRO A 104 -1.36 9.85 17.88
C PRO A 104 -0.75 10.36 16.55
N GLN A 105 -1.44 11.30 15.91
CA GLN A 105 -1.10 11.76 14.55
C GLN A 105 0.34 12.26 14.40
N TRP A 106 0.89 12.96 15.39
CA TRP A 106 2.26 13.50 15.33
C TRP A 106 3.35 12.42 15.25
N ILE A 107 3.04 11.17 15.65
CA ILE A 107 3.91 10.00 15.46
C ILE A 107 3.56 9.29 14.14
N MET A 108 2.27 9.04 13.92
CA MET A 108 1.82 8.09 12.89
C MET A 108 1.73 8.70 11.48
N GLN A 109 1.49 10.00 11.32
CA GLN A 109 1.25 10.65 10.01
C GLN A 109 2.35 10.42 8.95
N ALA A 110 3.57 10.09 9.39
CA ALA A 110 4.67 9.79 8.49
C ALA A 110 4.53 8.42 7.81
N GLN A 111 3.73 7.52 8.37
CA GLN A 111 3.70 6.09 8.05
C GLN A 111 2.29 5.52 7.86
N ASP A 112 1.28 6.12 8.47
CA ASP A 112 -0.10 5.66 8.46
C ASP A 112 -1.05 6.83 8.25
N VAL A 113 -2.08 6.61 7.43
CA VAL A 113 -3.09 7.61 7.11
C VAL A 113 -4.28 7.56 8.06
N SER A 114 -4.84 8.73 8.31
CA SER A 114 -6.18 8.87 8.89
C SER A 114 -7.28 8.51 7.88
N PRO A 115 -8.53 8.24 8.34
CA PRO A 115 -9.68 8.05 7.46
C PRO A 115 -9.90 9.20 6.46
N ASP A 116 -9.68 10.45 6.88
CA ASP A 116 -9.79 11.62 6.01
C ASP A 116 -8.75 11.59 4.87
N GLU A 117 -7.50 11.24 5.19
CA GLU A 117 -6.45 11.07 4.20
C GLU A 117 -6.70 9.85 3.31
N ALA A 118 -7.31 8.79 3.82
CA ALA A 118 -7.73 7.63 3.03
C ALA A 118 -8.78 8.02 1.96
N VAL A 119 -9.73 8.89 2.31
CA VAL A 119 -10.67 9.48 1.33
C VAL A 119 -9.93 10.33 0.30
N GLN A 120 -8.93 11.10 0.71
CA GLN A 120 -8.13 11.87 -0.23
C GLN A 120 -7.33 10.96 -1.18
N ILE A 121 -6.78 9.84 -0.70
CA ILE A 121 -6.11 8.86 -1.55
C ILE A 121 -7.10 8.24 -2.55
N HIS A 122 -8.31 7.86 -2.11
CA HIS A 122 -9.37 7.36 -2.99
C HIS A 122 -9.61 8.29 -4.19
N ILE A 123 -9.69 9.60 -3.92
CA ILE A 123 -9.85 10.64 -4.95
C ILE A 123 -8.61 10.72 -5.85
N ASP A 124 -7.42 10.80 -5.25
CA ASP A 124 -6.16 10.99 -5.98
C ASP A 124 -5.83 9.82 -6.92
N VAL A 125 -6.18 8.59 -6.53
CA VAL A 125 -6.01 7.40 -7.37
C VAL A 125 -7.15 7.19 -8.36
N GLN A 126 -8.16 8.06 -8.35
CA GLN A 126 -9.35 7.97 -9.20
C GLN A 126 -10.06 6.62 -9.04
N SER A 127 -10.22 6.18 -7.79
CA SER A 127 -10.90 4.92 -7.49
C SER A 127 -12.42 5.10 -7.56
N LYS A 128 -13.14 4.14 -8.14
CA LYS A 128 -14.61 4.16 -8.18
C LYS A 128 -15.21 3.73 -6.85
N THR A 129 -14.61 2.74 -6.20
CA THR A 129 -15.05 2.18 -4.92
C THR A 129 -13.83 1.87 -4.07
N SER A 130 -13.93 2.01 -2.75
CA SER A 130 -12.86 1.60 -1.86
C SER A 130 -13.36 0.85 -0.64
N ILE A 131 -12.51 -0.05 -0.14
CA ILE A 131 -12.72 -0.80 1.09
C ILE A 131 -11.65 -0.38 2.11
N GLY A 132 -12.09 -0.14 3.34
CA GLY A 132 -11.18 0.13 4.46
C GLY A 132 -10.42 -1.14 4.85
N THR A 133 -9.12 -1.01 5.08
CA THR A 133 -8.25 -2.06 5.62
C THR A 133 -7.52 -1.56 6.87
N HIS A 134 -6.67 -2.40 7.45
CA HIS A 134 -5.74 -2.02 8.52
C HIS A 134 -6.40 -1.58 9.85
N TRP A 135 -7.70 -1.81 10.03
CA TRP A 135 -8.42 -1.49 11.26
C TRP A 135 -9.19 -2.71 11.81
N GLY A 136 -9.56 -2.65 13.09
CA GLY A 136 -10.55 -3.55 13.70
C GLY A 136 -10.06 -4.98 13.96
N THR A 137 -8.76 -5.24 13.77
CA THR A 137 -8.16 -6.58 13.95
C THR A 137 -7.12 -6.59 15.07
N TRP A 138 -6.19 -5.62 15.08
CA TRP A 138 -5.12 -5.51 16.07
C TRP A 138 -5.02 -4.08 16.60
N ALA A 139 -4.78 -3.93 17.90
CA ALA A 139 -4.58 -2.63 18.54
C ALA A 139 -3.10 -2.25 18.51
N PHE A 140 -2.68 -1.56 17.45
CA PHE A 140 -1.30 -1.12 17.24
C PHE A 140 -1.08 0.37 17.55
N ALA A 141 -2.15 1.11 17.74
CA ALA A 141 -2.17 2.54 17.98
C ALA A 141 -3.24 2.88 19.01
N ASN A 142 -3.39 4.17 19.30
CA ASN A 142 -4.18 4.64 20.43
C ASN A 142 -5.64 4.96 20.09
N GLU A 143 -6.05 4.87 18.82
CA GLU A 143 -7.44 5.12 18.45
C GLU A 143 -8.38 4.07 19.05
N TYR A 144 -9.61 4.47 19.36
CA TYR A 144 -10.64 3.49 19.70
C TYR A 144 -10.95 2.61 18.49
N PHE A 145 -10.94 1.29 18.65
CA PHE A 145 -10.98 0.34 17.52
C PHE A 145 -12.19 0.45 16.57
N MET A 146 -13.31 1.07 17.00
CA MET A 146 -14.48 1.35 16.14
C MET A 146 -14.54 2.79 15.63
N GLU A 147 -13.61 3.66 16.02
CA GLU A 147 -13.53 5.05 15.54
C GLU A 147 -13.29 5.14 14.03
N PRO A 148 -12.39 4.34 13.40
CA PRO A 148 -12.13 4.44 11.97
C PRO A 148 -13.38 4.32 11.09
N LEU A 149 -14.39 3.55 11.52
CA LEU A 149 -15.65 3.36 10.80
C LEU A 149 -16.59 4.57 10.85
N LYS A 150 -16.39 5.46 11.80
CA LYS A 150 -17.30 6.57 12.10
C LYS A 150 -16.83 7.91 11.56
N LYS A 151 -15.56 7.98 11.13
CA LYS A 151 -14.98 9.11 10.40
C LYS A 151 -15.21 8.88 8.90
#